data_AF-A0A958FSW4-F1
#
_entry.id   AF-A0A958FSW4-F1
#
_cell.length_a   1.000
_cell.length_b   1.000
_cell.length_c   1.000
_cell.angle_alpha   90.00
_cell.angle_beta   90.00
_cell.angle_gamma   90.00
#
_symmetry.space_group_name_H-M   'P 1'
#
loop_
_entity.id
_entity.type
_entity.pdbx_description
1 polymer ?
#
loop_
_entity_poly.entity_id
_entity_poly.type
_entity_poly.pdbx_seq_one_letter_code
_entity_poly.pdbx_strand_id
1 'polypeptide(L)' 'DYSDWRLPTVSEALTLFEPDKNSSGLHIHSYFSNRQMGLRTSDTFPGNMGWIVDFDFGECSAVPDYYQIFVRAARNLK' A
#
# COMPACT_ATOMS: atom_id res chain seq x y z
N ASP A 1 16.58 -2.93 -18.52
CA ASP A 1 15.27 -2.34 -18.81
C ASP A 1 14.53 -2.17 -17.49
N TYR A 2 13.83 -1.06 -17.31
CA TYR A 2 13.11 -0.67 -16.09
C TYR A 2 11.62 -0.43 -16.38
N SER A 3 11.12 -1.02 -17.46
CA SER A 3 9.74 -0.89 -17.94
C SER A 3 8.72 -1.71 -17.13
N ASP A 4 9.18 -2.56 -16.22
CA ASP A 4 8.36 -3.48 -15.43
C ASP A 4 7.95 -2.95 -14.04
N TRP A 5 8.40 -1.74 -13.68
CA TRP A 5 7.95 -1.09 -12.45
C TRP A 5 6.50 -0.61 -12.58
N ARG A 6 5.70 -0.92 -11.58
CA ARG A 6 4.28 -0.57 -11.50
C ARG A 6 3.87 -0.28 -10.06
N LEU A 7 2.65 0.21 -9.87
CA LEU A 7 2.01 0.15 -8.56
C LEU A 7 1.74 -1.31 -8.17
N PRO A 8 1.80 -1.66 -6.87
CA PRO A 8 1.40 -2.97 -6.40
C PRO A 8 -0.10 -3.20 -6.63
N THR A 9 -0.52 -4.44 -6.68
CA THR A 9 -1.94 -4.77 -6.50
C THR A 9 -2.33 -4.69 -5.03
N VAL A 10 -3.62 -4.72 -4.73
CA VAL A 10 -4.13 -4.85 -3.36
C VAL A 10 -3.58 -6.11 -2.72
N SER A 11 -3.65 -7.26 -3.41
CA SER A 11 -3.13 -8.52 -2.88
C SER A 11 -1.64 -8.44 -2.52
N GLU A 12 -0.82 -7.81 -3.35
CA GLU A 12 0.61 -7.61 -3.06
C GLU A 12 0.82 -6.68 -1.87
N ALA A 13 0.10 -5.57 -1.82
CA ALA A 13 0.19 -4.61 -0.72
C ALA A 13 -0.22 -5.23 0.63
N LEU A 14 -1.27 -6.07 0.62
CA LEU A 14 -1.75 -6.79 1.80
C LEU A 14 -0.73 -7.80 2.32
N THR A 15 0.19 -8.31 1.49
CA THR A 15 1.26 -9.20 1.98
C THR A 15 2.25 -8.52 2.93
N LEU A 16 2.23 -7.18 3.00
CA LEU A 16 3.03 -6.41 3.93
C LEU A 16 2.40 -6.29 5.32
N PHE A 17 1.13 -6.68 5.48
CA PHE A 17 0.45 -6.58 6.76
C PHE A 17 1.03 -7.54 7.79
N GLU A 18 1.24 -6.99 8.99
CA GLU A 18 1.50 -7.77 10.19
C GLU A 18 0.25 -7.75 11.09
N PRO A 19 -0.07 -8.85 11.79
CA PRO A 19 -1.27 -8.94 12.63
C PRO A 19 -1.21 -7.92 13.77
N ASP A 20 -0.03 -7.72 14.35
CA ASP A 20 0.20 -6.80 15.45
C ASP A 20 0.92 -5.53 14.97
N LYS A 21 0.65 -4.42 15.66
CA LYS A 21 1.39 -3.17 15.45
C LYS A 21 2.84 -3.32 15.88
N ASN A 22 3.76 -2.80 15.07
CA ASN A 22 5.18 -2.70 15.41
C ASN A 22 5.44 -1.60 16.46
N SER A 23 6.71 -1.38 16.83
CA SER A 23 7.10 -0.35 17.82
C SER A 23 6.81 1.10 17.41
N SER A 24 6.49 1.34 16.14
CA SER A 24 6.02 2.64 15.62
C SER A 24 4.49 2.73 15.51
N GLY A 25 3.76 1.72 15.96
CA GLY A 25 2.29 1.73 15.95
C GLY A 25 1.65 1.36 14.60
N LEU A 26 2.41 0.75 13.68
CA LEU A 26 1.91 0.37 12.36
C LEU A 26 1.84 -1.15 12.17
N HIS A 27 0.82 -1.64 11.48
CA HIS A 27 0.61 -3.02 11.02
C HIS A 27 1.53 -3.35 9.83
N ILE A 28 2.83 -3.18 9.97
CA ILE A 28 3.81 -3.50 8.93
C ILE A 28 5.13 -3.87 9.59
N HIS A 29 5.92 -4.72 8.95
CA HIS A 29 7.24 -5.08 9.46
C HIS A 29 8.14 -3.85 9.69
N SER A 30 8.89 -3.84 10.80
CA SER A 30 9.73 -2.70 11.24
C SER A 30 10.91 -2.37 10.31
N TYR A 31 11.19 -3.25 9.35
CA TYR A 31 12.15 -3.01 8.27
C TYR A 31 11.73 -1.84 7.37
N PHE A 32 10.43 -1.56 7.28
CA PHE A 32 9.90 -0.46 6.50
C PHE A 32 9.84 0.84 7.32
N SER A 33 10.02 1.98 6.64
CA SER A 33 9.96 3.29 7.29
C SER A 33 8.59 3.54 7.92
N ASN A 34 8.59 3.99 9.17
CA ASN A 34 7.39 4.43 9.88
C ASN A 34 6.76 5.72 9.35
N ARG A 35 7.38 6.39 8.38
CA ARG A 35 6.81 7.57 7.72
C ARG A 35 5.75 7.21 6.69
N GLN A 36 5.81 6.01 6.13
CA GLN A 36 4.86 5.55 5.12
C GLN A 36 3.74 4.75 5.79
N MET A 37 2.73 5.47 6.27
CA MET A 37 1.59 4.91 7.00
C MET A 37 0.58 4.19 6.11
N GLY A 38 0.74 4.25 4.80
CA GLY A 38 -0.09 3.51 3.85
C GLY A 38 0.43 3.66 2.43
N LEU A 39 -0.24 3.04 1.48
CA LEU A 39 0.10 3.13 0.06
C LEU A 39 -1.10 3.00 -0.87
N ARG A 40 -0.98 3.59 -2.06
CA ARG A 40 -1.92 3.40 -3.17
C ARG A 40 -1.57 2.16 -4.00
N THR A 41 -2.61 1.45 -4.44
CA THR A 41 -2.51 0.25 -5.28
C THR A 41 -2.99 0.54 -6.71
N SER A 42 -2.79 -0.42 -7.61
CA SER A 42 -3.21 -0.36 -9.02
C SER A 42 -4.66 -0.77 -9.25
N ASP A 43 -5.30 -1.43 -8.29
CA ASP A 43 -6.67 -1.88 -8.40
C ASP A 43 -7.65 -0.70 -8.46
N THR A 44 -8.58 -0.76 -9.41
CA THR A 44 -9.56 0.30 -9.65
C THR A 44 -10.82 0.09 -8.81
N PHE A 45 -11.44 1.19 -8.39
CA PHE A 45 -12.78 1.18 -7.80
C PHE A 45 -13.73 2.06 -8.63
N PRO A 46 -15.01 1.70 -8.79
CA PRO A 46 -15.95 2.55 -9.54
C PRO A 46 -16.06 3.96 -8.95
N GLY A 47 -16.16 4.98 -9.81
CA GLY A 47 -16.51 6.35 -9.39
C GLY A 47 -15.35 7.26 -8.98
N ASN A 48 -14.27 7.31 -9.77
CA ASN A 48 -13.07 8.12 -9.49
C ASN A 48 -12.46 7.84 -8.11
N MET A 49 -12.38 6.54 -7.79
CA MET A 49 -11.85 6.03 -6.54
C MET A 49 -10.79 4.96 -6.84
N GLY A 50 -9.86 4.81 -5.91
CA GLY A 50 -8.83 3.79 -5.96
C GLY A 50 -8.61 3.18 -4.59
N TRP A 51 -8.10 1.96 -4.57
CA TRP A 51 -7.78 1.29 -3.32
C TRP A 51 -6.50 1.84 -2.68
N ILE A 52 -6.51 1.86 -1.36
CA ILE A 52 -5.33 2.08 -0.53
C ILE A 52 -5.22 0.98 0.51
N VAL A 53 -4.00 0.76 0.97
CA VAL A 53 -3.71 -0.04 2.16
C VAL A 53 -3.19 0.89 3.24
N ASP A 54 -3.83 0.87 4.40
CA ASP A 54 -3.51 1.70 5.56
C ASP A 54 -2.89 0.84 6.67
N PHE A 55 -1.61 1.09 6.94
CA PHE A 55 -0.85 0.39 7.97
C PHE A 55 -1.10 0.95 9.38
N ASP A 56 -1.67 2.14 9.54
CA ASP A 56 -2.03 2.64 10.86
C ASP A 56 -3.29 1.96 11.39
N PHE A 57 -4.30 1.80 10.52
CA PHE A 57 -5.57 1.18 10.90
C PHE A 57 -5.64 -0.32 10.62
N GLY A 58 -4.70 -0.88 9.85
CA GLY A 58 -4.72 -2.31 9.54
C GLY A 58 -5.78 -2.67 8.50
N GLU A 59 -6.12 -1.75 7.59
CA GLU A 59 -7.26 -1.90 6.69
C GLU A 59 -6.94 -1.61 5.23
N CYS A 60 -7.87 -2.02 4.36
CA CYS A 60 -7.88 -1.70 2.94
C CYS A 60 -9.21 -1.03 2.61
N SER A 61 -9.17 0.18 2.05
CA SER A 61 -10.34 0.99 1.78
C SER A 61 -10.24 1.70 0.43
N ALA A 62 -11.40 1.96 -0.18
CA ALA A 62 -11.48 2.73 -1.41
C ALA A 62 -11.61 4.22 -1.05
N VAL A 63 -10.75 5.05 -1.63
CA VAL A 63 -10.73 6.50 -1.40
C VAL A 63 -10.73 7.24 -2.73
N PRO A 64 -11.20 8.50 -2.78
CA PRO A 64 -11.18 9.30 -4.00
C PRO A 64 -9.78 9.39 -4.63
N ASP A 65 -9.70 9.50 -5.95
CA ASP A 65 -8.42 9.51 -6.67
C ASP A 65 -7.51 10.68 -6.31
N TYR A 66 -8.08 11.80 -5.87
CA TYR A 66 -7.33 12.97 -5.39
C TYR A 66 -6.78 12.81 -3.97
N TYR A 67 -7.11 11.72 -3.26
CA TYR A 67 -6.55 11.45 -1.94
C TYR A 67 -5.05 11.22 -2.03
N GLN A 68 -4.28 12.03 -1.30
CA GLN A 68 -2.83 11.97 -1.32
C GLN A 68 -2.32 10.93 -0.33
N ILE A 69 -1.61 9.93 -0.84
CA ILE A 69 -0.95 8.92 -0.05
C ILE A 69 0.35 8.52 -0.74
N PHE A 70 1.23 7.85 -0.01
CA PHE A 70 2.49 7.37 -0.56
C PHE A 70 2.28 6.28 -1.62
N VAL A 71 3.31 6.05 -2.42
CA VAL A 71 3.39 4.94 -3.36
C VAL A 71 4.58 4.05 -3.04
N ARG A 72 4.46 2.75 -3.32
CA ARG A 72 5.60 1.84 -3.39
C ARG A 72 5.65 1.30 -4.81
N ALA A 73 6.84 1.26 -5.42
CA ALA A 73 6.99 0.63 -6.71
C ALA A 73 7.16 -0.88 -6.52
N ALA A 74 6.38 -1.67 -7.25
CA ALA A 74 6.49 -3.12 -7.34
C ALA A 74 7.09 -3.51 -8.70
N ARG A 75 7.83 -4.61 -8.73
CA ARG A 75 8.36 -5.21 -9.95
C ARG A 75 8.41 -6.72 -9.81
N ASN A 76 8.30 -7.43 -10.92
CA ASN A 76 8.43 -8.88 -10.94
C ASN A 76 9.90 -9.24 -11.16
N LEU A 77 10.49 -10.00 -10.23
CA LEU A 77 11.83 -10.55 -10.44
C LEU A 77 11.71 -11.74 -11.42
N LYS A 78 12.50 -11.71 -12.48
CA LYS A 78 12.65 -12.83 -13.43
C LYS A 78 13.67 -13.83 -12.91
#